data_AF-A0A8F5VLV0-F1
#
_entry.id   AF-A0A8F5VLV0-F1
#
_cell.length_a   1.000
_cell.length_b   1.000
_cell.length_c   1.000
_cell.angle_alpha   90.00
_cell.angle_beta   90.00
_cell.angle_gamma   90.00
#
_symmetry.space_group_name_H-M   'P 1'
#
loop_
_entity.id
_entity.type
_entity.pdbx_description
1 polymer ?
#
loop_
_entity_poly.entity_id
_entity_poly.type
_entity_poly.pdbx_seq_one_letter_code
_entity_poly.pdbx_strand_id
1 'polypeptide(L)'
;MPDIYEFLPALHQGVWEVVIPKDLLTVPLGPEWKFSPINVPSHETIASYRNGQYHMHVTNDEYRIHLDRYDPEKNPFLHLIDDAPLVLMIYETLETLYITARDAKKNPGPDFIQDQRLTWKFRIILGIGLLTTAGILGLIALEQNTVLFSTLLPAIVFIGGILVLMNGLIMQRRNEYSRNDIMNGLLIIVGAVLMSLLWVFYLAIILLILAIWFFGSAVVTIKRVLRDKTKIPQGFWLSMGMGLGSLAFGGLTIIAPDILLEILVGILAAIVGIIGFGFFMDGYGLRNAEHLMREHHQIQR
;
A
#
# COMPACT_ATOMS: atom_id res chain seq x y z
N MET A 1 10.45 17.38 -36.70
CA MET A 1 11.16 17.56 -35.42
C MET A 1 10.52 16.54 -34.50
N PRO A 2 11.27 15.54 -33.98
CA PRO A 2 10.65 14.49 -33.20
C PRO A 2 9.86 15.07 -32.03
N ASP A 3 8.58 14.71 -32.02
CA ASP A 3 7.55 15.14 -31.07
C ASP A 3 7.10 13.90 -30.28
N ILE A 4 6.69 14.10 -29.02
CA ILE A 4 6.24 13.04 -28.12
C ILE A 4 5.12 12.20 -28.76
N TYR A 5 4.24 12.85 -29.53
CA TYR A 5 3.12 12.22 -30.22
C TYR A 5 3.52 11.20 -31.29
N GLU A 6 4.76 11.23 -31.80
CA GLU A 6 5.27 10.24 -32.75
C GLU A 6 5.47 8.86 -32.10
N PHE A 7 5.68 8.83 -30.77
CA PHE A 7 5.97 7.61 -30.02
C PHE A 7 4.73 6.99 -29.36
N LEU A 8 3.68 7.78 -29.10
CA LEU A 8 2.44 7.34 -28.44
C LEU A 8 1.60 6.28 -29.18
N PRO A 9 1.58 6.19 -30.54
CA PRO A 9 0.77 5.19 -31.23
C PRO A 9 1.08 3.75 -30.82
N ALA A 10 2.30 3.47 -30.36
CA ALA A 10 2.69 2.15 -29.86
C ALA A 10 1.84 1.70 -28.67
N LEU A 11 1.42 2.62 -27.79
CA LEU A 11 0.57 2.32 -26.63
C LEU A 11 -0.79 1.75 -27.05
N HIS A 12 -1.35 2.25 -28.15
CA HIS A 12 -2.62 1.75 -28.70
C HIS A 12 -2.50 0.39 -29.40
N GLN A 13 -1.27 -0.06 -29.65
CA GLN A 13 -0.99 -1.36 -30.26
C GLN A 13 -0.75 -2.47 -29.23
N GLY A 14 -0.84 -2.15 -27.94
CA GLY A 14 -0.67 -3.08 -26.83
C GLY A 14 0.71 -3.04 -26.18
N VAL A 15 1.55 -2.05 -26.50
CA VAL A 15 2.74 -1.73 -25.72
C VAL A 15 2.29 -1.14 -24.39
N TRP A 16 2.79 -1.69 -23.29
CA TRP A 16 2.40 -1.28 -21.94
C TRP A 16 2.91 0.12 -21.59
N GLU A 17 4.19 0.37 -21.85
CA GLU A 17 4.88 1.61 -21.55
C GLU A 17 5.85 1.93 -22.69
N VAL A 18 5.91 3.20 -23.07
CA VAL A 18 6.87 3.73 -24.04
C VAL A 18 7.90 4.57 -23.28
N VAL A 19 9.17 4.23 -23.45
CA VAL A 19 10.30 4.94 -22.86
C VAL A 19 10.96 5.80 -23.94
N ILE A 20 11.02 7.11 -23.72
CA ILE A 20 11.56 8.10 -24.65
C ILE A 20 12.71 8.84 -23.96
N PRO A 21 13.96 8.63 -24.37
CA PRO A 21 15.08 9.47 -23.98
C PRO A 21 14.82 10.96 -24.24
N LYS A 22 15.14 11.84 -23.27
CA LYS A 22 14.85 13.28 -23.35
C LYS A 22 15.55 13.97 -24.51
N ASP A 23 16.75 13.49 -24.86
CA ASP A 23 17.58 14.01 -25.95
C ASP A 23 16.97 13.74 -27.34
N LEU A 24 16.03 12.80 -27.46
CA LEU A 24 15.30 12.54 -28.69
C LEU A 24 14.19 13.55 -28.95
N LEU A 25 13.63 14.19 -27.91
CA LEU A 25 12.55 15.16 -28.07
C LEU A 25 13.12 16.54 -28.37
N THR A 26 12.72 17.08 -29.51
CA THR A 26 13.18 18.41 -29.98
C THR A 26 12.14 19.51 -29.76
N VAL A 27 10.93 19.13 -29.36
CA VAL A 27 9.79 20.02 -29.08
C VAL A 27 9.44 19.91 -27.59
N PRO A 28 9.25 21.03 -26.88
CA PRO A 28 8.80 20.99 -25.49
C PRO A 28 7.38 20.41 -25.40
N LEU A 29 7.04 19.86 -24.23
CA LEU A 29 5.70 19.36 -23.95
C LEU A 29 4.66 20.46 -24.18
N GLY A 30 3.62 20.14 -24.94
CA GLY A 30 2.53 21.06 -25.21
C GLY A 30 1.66 21.34 -23.97
N PRO A 31 0.86 22.41 -23.99
CA PRO A 31 0.04 22.87 -22.87
C PRO A 31 -1.04 21.86 -22.41
N GLU A 32 -1.38 20.90 -23.26
CA GLU A 32 -2.29 19.79 -22.95
C GLU A 32 -1.75 18.82 -21.90
N TRP A 33 -0.43 18.77 -21.69
CA TRP A 33 0.21 17.99 -20.63
C TRP A 33 0.14 18.75 -19.30
N LYS A 34 -0.83 18.39 -18.45
CA LYS A 34 -1.03 18.99 -17.14
C LYS A 34 -0.22 18.27 -16.08
N PHE A 35 0.35 19.01 -15.15
CA PHE A 35 1.05 18.44 -13.99
C PHE A 35 0.09 17.62 -13.11
N SER A 36 0.51 16.43 -12.70
CA SER A 36 -0.23 15.56 -11.77
C SER A 36 0.40 15.61 -10.37
N PRO A 37 -0.29 16.17 -9.36
CA PRO A 37 0.22 16.25 -7.99
C PRO A 37 0.21 14.89 -7.28
N ILE A 38 -0.61 13.95 -7.74
CA ILE A 38 -0.65 12.58 -7.24
C ILE A 38 0.39 11.79 -8.03
N ASN A 39 1.60 11.76 -7.49
CA ASN A 39 2.71 10.99 -8.01
C ASN A 39 2.75 9.68 -7.21
N VAL A 40 2.22 8.58 -7.73
CA VAL A 40 2.59 7.26 -7.19
C VAL A 40 4.01 7.03 -7.67
N PRO A 41 5.01 6.95 -6.79
CA PRO A 41 6.41 6.99 -7.22
C PRO A 41 6.77 5.67 -7.91
N SER A 42 6.83 5.66 -9.24
CA SER A 42 7.71 4.75 -9.96
C SER A 42 9.16 5.11 -9.66
N HIS A 43 10.05 4.11 -9.61
CA HIS A 43 11.48 4.29 -9.34
C HIS A 43 12.05 5.47 -10.15
N GLU A 44 12.79 6.37 -9.51
CA GLU A 44 13.47 7.54 -10.14
C GLU A 44 12.56 8.64 -10.75
N THR A 45 11.25 8.61 -10.50
CA THR A 45 10.32 9.61 -11.06
C THR A 45 10.39 10.94 -10.30
N ILE A 46 10.74 12.02 -11.01
CA ILE A 46 10.87 13.39 -10.48
C ILE A 46 9.62 14.24 -10.68
N ALA A 47 8.80 13.94 -11.68
CA ALA A 47 7.54 14.63 -11.96
C ALA A 47 6.59 13.72 -12.75
N SER A 48 5.29 13.99 -12.68
CA SER A 48 4.29 13.28 -13.48
C SER A 48 3.35 14.26 -14.16
N TYR A 49 2.98 13.95 -15.40
CA TYR A 49 2.06 14.73 -16.22
C TYR A 49 0.97 13.84 -16.80
N ARG A 50 -0.16 14.47 -17.17
CA ARG A 50 -1.32 13.81 -17.75
C ARG A 50 -1.82 14.55 -18.95
N ASN A 51 -2.26 13.79 -19.95
CA ASN A 51 -2.95 14.29 -21.13
C ASN A 51 -4.05 13.28 -21.50
N GLY A 52 -5.25 13.49 -20.94
CA GLY A 52 -6.36 12.55 -21.07
C GLY A 52 -6.02 11.17 -20.47
N GLN A 53 -5.96 10.15 -21.31
CA GLN A 53 -5.58 8.78 -20.92
C GLN A 53 -4.06 8.56 -20.85
N TYR A 54 -3.24 9.49 -21.34
CA TYR A 54 -1.80 9.33 -21.25
C TYR A 54 -1.31 9.79 -19.88
N HIS A 55 -0.52 8.95 -19.24
CA HIS A 55 0.18 9.27 -18.02
C HIS A 55 1.67 9.19 -18.29
N MET A 56 2.38 10.28 -18.01
CA MET A 56 3.81 10.38 -18.22
C MET A 56 4.53 10.56 -16.88
N HIS A 57 5.47 9.67 -16.62
CA HIS A 57 6.46 9.76 -15.56
C HIS A 57 7.76 10.32 -16.14
N VAL A 58 8.25 11.39 -15.53
CA VAL A 58 9.50 12.04 -15.92
C VAL A 58 10.59 11.57 -14.97
N THR A 59 11.68 11.02 -15.50
CA THR A 59 12.90 10.73 -14.75
C THR A 59 13.97 11.78 -15.04
N ASN A 60 15.22 11.59 -14.62
CA ASN A 60 16.30 12.51 -14.98
C ASN A 60 16.55 12.53 -16.50
N ASP A 61 16.55 11.36 -17.13
CA ASP A 61 17.04 11.17 -18.51
C ASP A 61 15.94 10.76 -19.50
N GLU A 62 14.77 10.34 -19.01
CA GLU A 62 13.73 9.70 -19.82
C GLU A 62 12.33 10.25 -19.53
N TYR A 63 11.44 10.09 -20.51
CA TYR A 63 10.00 10.13 -20.35
C TYR A 63 9.45 8.71 -20.47
N ARG A 64 8.70 8.27 -19.47
CA ARG A 64 8.02 6.98 -19.47
C ARG A 64 6.54 7.24 -19.54
N ILE A 65 5.89 6.73 -20.58
CA ILE A 65 4.49 7.05 -20.86
C ILE A 65 3.72 5.75 -20.97
N HIS A 66 2.64 5.64 -20.21
CA HIS A 66 1.66 4.57 -20.35
C HIS A 66 0.28 5.13 -20.62
N LEU A 67 -0.63 4.24 -21.01
CA LEU A 67 -2.02 4.58 -21.31
C LEU A 67 -2.93 4.05 -20.19
N ASP A 68 -3.49 4.97 -19.42
CA ASP A 68 -4.57 4.69 -18.48
C ASP A 68 -5.83 4.34 -19.27
N ARG A 69 -6.53 3.28 -18.85
CA ARG A 69 -7.71 2.83 -19.57
C ARG A 69 -8.89 3.78 -19.43
N TYR A 70 -9.00 4.41 -18.28
CA TYR A 70 -10.03 5.40 -17.97
C TYR A 70 -9.34 6.73 -17.68
N ASP A 71 -9.75 7.78 -18.41
CA ASP A 71 -9.31 9.14 -18.13
C ASP A 71 -9.69 9.51 -16.68
N PRO A 72 -8.72 9.80 -15.79
CA PRO A 72 -8.98 10.07 -14.38
C PRO A 72 -9.80 11.35 -14.15
N GLU A 73 -9.74 12.33 -15.07
CA GLU A 73 -10.55 13.55 -14.98
C GLU A 73 -12.02 13.25 -15.30
N LYS A 74 -12.28 12.32 -16.24
CA LYS A 74 -13.64 12.01 -16.70
C LYS A 74 -14.30 10.88 -15.92
N ASN A 75 -13.53 9.88 -15.51
CA ASN A 75 -14.02 8.66 -14.86
C ASN A 75 -13.13 8.24 -13.68
N PRO A 76 -12.99 9.09 -12.63
CA PRO A 76 -12.06 8.85 -11.52
C PRO A 76 -12.32 7.54 -10.78
N PHE A 77 -13.59 7.17 -10.57
CA PHE A 77 -13.96 5.94 -9.86
C PHE A 77 -13.60 4.67 -10.65
N LEU A 78 -13.81 4.68 -11.97
CA LEU A 78 -13.48 3.53 -12.81
C LEU A 78 -11.97 3.37 -12.96
N HIS A 79 -11.24 4.48 -13.08
CA HIS A 79 -9.78 4.46 -13.04
C HIS A 79 -9.26 3.83 -11.74
N LEU A 80 -9.78 4.27 -10.58
CA LEU A 80 -9.39 3.73 -9.29
C LEU A 80 -9.68 2.22 -9.15
N ILE A 81 -10.82 1.74 -9.65
CA ILE A 81 -11.20 0.32 -9.61
C ILE A 81 -10.34 -0.52 -10.57
N ASP A 82 -10.00 0.00 -11.75
CA ASP A 82 -9.17 -0.72 -12.75
C ASP A 82 -7.70 -0.79 -12.32
N ASP A 83 -7.19 0.24 -11.65
CA ASP A 83 -5.80 0.34 -11.19
C ASP A 83 -5.53 -0.51 -9.95
N ALA A 84 -6.52 -0.70 -9.08
CA ALA A 84 -6.33 -1.34 -7.78
C ALA A 84 -7.36 -2.44 -7.46
N PRO A 85 -7.50 -3.50 -8.28
CA PRO A 85 -8.29 -4.66 -7.86
C PRO A 85 -7.69 -5.18 -6.55
N LEU A 86 -8.50 -5.37 -5.50
CA LEU A 86 -7.98 -5.69 -4.16
C LEU A 86 -7.03 -6.92 -4.16
N VAL A 87 -7.36 -7.91 -4.99
CA VAL A 87 -6.55 -9.12 -5.19
C VAL A 87 -5.17 -8.79 -5.75
N LEU A 88 -5.10 -7.84 -6.69
CA LEU A 88 -3.85 -7.33 -7.27
C LEU A 88 -3.04 -6.58 -6.22
N MET A 89 -3.66 -5.71 -5.42
CA MET A 89 -2.95 -5.02 -4.34
C MET A 89 -2.37 -6.00 -3.31
N ILE A 90 -3.12 -7.04 -2.93
CA ILE A 90 -2.62 -8.09 -2.02
C ILE A 90 -1.44 -8.83 -2.66
N TYR A 91 -1.57 -9.23 -3.93
CA TYR A 91 -0.51 -9.91 -4.67
C TYR A 91 0.76 -9.05 -4.80
N GLU A 92 0.63 -7.80 -5.25
CA GLU A 92 1.74 -6.86 -5.41
C GLU A 92 2.41 -6.53 -4.08
N THR A 93 1.63 -6.42 -3.00
CA THR A 93 2.17 -6.26 -1.65
C THR A 93 3.02 -7.46 -1.26
N LEU A 94 2.53 -8.69 -1.46
CA LEU A 94 3.28 -9.91 -1.16
C LEU A 94 4.54 -10.04 -2.02
N GLU A 95 4.46 -9.73 -3.31
CA GLU A 95 5.58 -9.75 -4.24
C GLU A 95 6.65 -8.71 -3.85
N THR A 96 6.23 -7.48 -3.56
CA THR A 96 7.12 -6.39 -3.12
C THR A 96 7.83 -6.75 -1.82
N LEU A 97 7.11 -7.34 -0.87
CA LEU A 97 7.68 -7.83 0.39
C LEU A 97 8.73 -8.92 0.14
N TYR A 98 8.46 -9.87 -0.77
CA TYR A 98 9.42 -10.91 -1.14
C TYR A 98 10.69 -10.32 -1.78
N ILE A 99 10.54 -9.41 -2.75
CA ILE A 99 11.66 -8.77 -3.45
C ILE A 99 12.49 -7.94 -2.46
N THR A 100 11.85 -7.14 -1.63
CA THR A 100 12.53 -6.30 -0.62
C THR A 100 13.27 -7.16 0.39
N ALA A 101 12.67 -8.26 0.86
CA ALA A 101 13.33 -9.21 1.77
C ALA A 101 14.52 -9.91 1.11
N ARG A 102 14.45 -10.21 -0.19
CA ARG A 102 15.55 -10.79 -0.96
C ARG A 102 16.70 -9.80 -1.16
N ASP A 103 16.39 -8.56 -1.48
CA ASP A 103 17.39 -7.56 -1.86
C ASP A 103 18.05 -6.90 -0.64
N ALA A 104 17.39 -6.87 0.52
CA ALA A 104 17.99 -6.49 1.80
C ALA A 104 19.27 -7.29 2.13
N LYS A 105 19.44 -8.51 1.60
CA LYS A 105 20.64 -9.32 1.78
C LYS A 105 21.87 -8.87 0.96
N LYS A 106 21.72 -7.97 0.00
CA LYS A 106 22.74 -7.73 -1.04
C LYS A 106 23.62 -6.49 -0.89
N ASN A 107 23.33 -5.56 0.03
CA ASN A 107 24.09 -4.30 0.17
C ASN A 107 24.64 -4.05 1.60
N PRO A 108 25.87 -4.48 1.92
CA PRO A 108 26.56 -4.09 3.15
C PRO A 108 27.48 -2.89 2.86
N GLY A 109 27.02 -1.67 3.11
CA GLY A 109 27.85 -0.46 3.01
C GLY A 109 28.74 -0.24 4.25
N PRO A 110 29.82 0.57 4.16
CA PRO A 110 30.75 0.79 5.28
C PRO A 110 30.24 1.70 6.41
N ASP A 111 29.20 2.52 6.20
CA ASP A 111 28.53 3.31 7.27
C ASP A 111 27.61 2.47 8.19
N PHE A 112 27.52 1.16 7.92
CA PHE A 112 26.60 0.21 8.55
C PHE A 112 26.97 -0.20 9.99
N ILE A 113 28.20 0.03 10.44
CA ILE A 113 28.73 -0.54 11.70
C ILE A 113 28.38 0.29 12.95
N GLN A 114 28.33 1.63 12.87
CA GLN A 114 27.97 2.46 14.03
C GLN A 114 26.47 2.45 14.32
N ASP A 115 25.65 2.41 13.27
CA ASP A 115 24.18 2.43 13.38
C ASP A 115 23.58 1.03 13.70
N GLN A 116 24.40 -0.02 13.60
CA GLN A 116 23.96 -1.42 13.73
C GLN A 116 23.42 -1.77 15.12
N ARG A 117 24.04 -1.27 16.20
CA ARG A 117 23.70 -1.67 17.60
C ARG A 117 22.28 -1.33 18.02
N LEU A 118 21.81 -0.16 17.62
CA LEU A 118 20.45 0.27 17.88
C LEU A 118 19.52 -0.40 16.86
N THR A 119 19.90 -0.38 15.59
CA THR A 119 19.08 -0.88 14.49
C THR A 119 18.70 -2.35 14.66
N TRP A 120 19.62 -3.23 15.01
CA TRP A 120 19.27 -4.66 15.17
C TRP A 120 18.31 -4.89 16.34
N LYS A 121 18.48 -4.17 17.45
CA LYS A 121 17.58 -4.25 18.61
C LYS A 121 16.18 -3.77 18.24
N PHE A 122 16.10 -2.62 17.57
CA PHE A 122 14.82 -2.08 17.09
C PHE A 122 14.15 -3.04 16.12
N ARG A 123 14.87 -3.61 15.15
CA ARG A 123 14.30 -4.56 14.19
C ARG A 123 13.82 -5.85 14.84
N ILE A 124 14.55 -6.41 15.82
CA ILE A 124 14.10 -7.57 16.59
C ILE A 124 12.85 -7.23 17.41
N ILE A 125 12.85 -6.11 18.15
CA ILE A 125 11.72 -5.72 19.00
C ILE A 125 10.47 -5.46 18.15
N LEU A 126 10.59 -4.71 17.05
CA LEU A 126 9.50 -4.48 16.11
C LEU A 126 9.04 -5.79 15.47
N GLY A 127 9.97 -6.67 15.06
CA GLY A 127 9.64 -7.98 14.51
C GLY A 127 8.82 -8.83 15.49
N ILE A 128 9.24 -8.91 16.76
CA ILE A 128 8.48 -9.60 17.83
C ILE A 128 7.11 -8.96 18.03
N GLY A 129 7.03 -7.62 18.07
CA GLY A 129 5.77 -6.89 18.21
C GLY A 129 4.79 -7.19 17.06
N LEU A 130 5.28 -7.18 15.82
CA LEU A 130 4.50 -7.51 14.64
C LEU A 130 4.07 -8.98 14.62
N LEU A 131 4.96 -9.92 14.96
CA LEU A 131 4.61 -11.35 15.07
C LEU A 131 3.56 -11.59 16.15
N THR A 132 3.66 -10.92 17.30
CA THR A 132 2.65 -10.98 18.36
C THR A 132 1.32 -10.43 17.86
N THR A 133 1.35 -9.30 17.15
CA THR A 133 0.15 -8.70 16.54
C THR A 133 -0.47 -9.63 15.50
N ALA A 134 0.33 -10.28 14.66
CA ALA A 134 -0.12 -11.26 13.69
C ALA A 134 -0.77 -12.47 14.38
N GLY A 135 -0.20 -12.96 15.48
CA GLY A 135 -0.80 -14.03 16.29
C GLY A 135 -2.16 -13.63 16.86
N ILE A 136 -2.27 -12.41 17.41
CA ILE A 136 -3.54 -11.87 17.92
C ILE A 136 -4.57 -11.75 16.78
N LEU A 137 -4.18 -11.19 15.63
CA LEU A 137 -5.05 -11.08 14.45
C LEU A 137 -5.49 -12.46 13.94
N GLY A 138 -4.60 -13.45 13.95
CA GLY A 138 -4.93 -14.83 13.57
C GLY A 138 -5.93 -15.46 14.52
N LEU A 139 -5.81 -15.24 15.83
CA LEU A 139 -6.81 -15.68 16.81
C LEU A 139 -8.15 -14.96 16.63
N ILE A 140 -8.12 -13.67 16.25
CA ILE A 140 -9.32 -12.89 15.99
C ILE A 140 -10.05 -13.36 14.73
N ALA A 141 -9.32 -13.74 13.69
CA ALA A 141 -9.88 -14.24 12.45
C ALA A 141 -10.78 -15.47 12.69
N LEU A 142 -10.39 -16.37 13.60
CA LEU A 142 -11.10 -17.60 13.96
C LEU A 142 -12.32 -17.36 14.85
N GLU A 143 -13.24 -16.46 14.47
CA GLU A 143 -14.54 -16.18 15.13
C GLU A 143 -14.59 -15.06 16.19
N GLN A 144 -13.61 -14.14 16.28
CA GLN A 144 -13.71 -12.97 17.19
C GLN A 144 -13.85 -11.62 16.48
N ASN A 145 -14.45 -11.61 15.29
CA ASN A 145 -14.71 -10.38 14.53
C ASN A 145 -15.47 -9.32 15.35
N THR A 146 -16.42 -9.74 16.20
CA THR A 146 -17.13 -8.80 17.09
C THR A 146 -16.16 -8.05 17.99
N VAL A 147 -15.21 -8.72 18.65
CA VAL A 147 -14.25 -8.08 19.57
C VAL A 147 -13.36 -7.09 18.83
N LEU A 148 -12.97 -7.41 17.59
CA LEU A 148 -12.19 -6.51 16.74
C LEU A 148 -12.91 -5.17 16.53
N PHE A 149 -14.18 -5.23 16.10
CA PHE A 149 -14.94 -4.04 15.72
C PHE A 149 -15.60 -3.34 16.93
N SER A 150 -16.08 -4.07 17.93
CA SER A 150 -16.72 -3.45 19.10
C SER A 150 -15.72 -2.83 20.08
N THR A 151 -14.49 -3.35 20.13
CA THR A 151 -13.58 -3.08 21.23
C THR A 151 -12.18 -2.70 20.76
N LEU A 152 -11.48 -3.56 20.01
CA LEU A 152 -10.05 -3.33 19.71
C LEU A 152 -9.83 -2.11 18.82
N LEU A 153 -10.54 -2.02 17.68
CA LEU A 153 -10.42 -0.87 16.79
C LEU A 153 -10.81 0.45 17.48
N PRO A 154 -11.97 0.54 18.18
CA PRO A 154 -12.29 1.71 18.99
C PRO A 154 -11.23 2.04 20.05
N ALA A 155 -10.68 1.04 20.74
CA ALA A 155 -9.64 1.27 21.75
C ALA A 155 -8.36 1.85 21.15
N ILE A 156 -7.94 1.38 19.97
CA ILE A 156 -6.79 1.95 19.24
C ILE A 156 -7.04 3.42 18.89
N VAL A 157 -8.22 3.73 18.34
CA VAL A 157 -8.60 5.12 18.00
C VAL A 157 -8.66 5.98 19.26
N PHE A 158 -9.21 5.46 20.36
CA PHE A 158 -9.30 6.15 21.64
C PHE A 158 -7.92 6.49 22.22
N ILE A 159 -6.99 5.52 22.21
CA ILE A 159 -5.60 5.74 22.65
C ILE A 159 -4.93 6.79 21.76
N GLY A 160 -5.11 6.73 20.45
CA GLY A 160 -4.62 7.76 19.52
C GLY A 160 -5.15 9.15 19.87
N GLY A 161 -6.43 9.27 20.19
CA GLY A 161 -7.05 10.51 20.65
C GLY A 161 -6.47 11.03 21.97
N ILE A 162 -6.18 10.14 22.93
CA ILE A 162 -5.47 10.50 24.17
C ILE A 162 -4.08 11.05 23.86
N LEU A 163 -3.31 10.40 22.99
CA LEU A 163 -1.96 10.85 22.65
C LEU A 163 -1.96 12.24 22.01
N VAL A 164 -2.88 12.49 21.08
CA VAL A 164 -3.06 13.82 20.44
C VAL A 164 -3.47 14.87 21.48
N LEU A 165 -4.41 14.53 22.37
CA LEU A 165 -4.85 15.42 23.45
C LEU A 165 -3.70 15.74 24.42
N MET A 166 -2.93 14.73 24.84
CA MET A 166 -1.77 14.89 25.72
C MET A 166 -0.71 15.78 25.07
N ASN A 167 -0.44 15.60 23.77
CA ASN A 167 0.47 16.46 23.03
C ASN A 167 -0.01 17.93 23.05
N GLY A 168 -1.29 18.15 22.76
CA GLY A 168 -1.90 19.48 22.83
C GLY A 168 -1.78 20.12 24.22
N LEU A 169 -2.04 19.37 25.29
CA LEU A 169 -1.91 19.86 26.67
C LEU A 169 -0.45 20.18 27.05
N ILE A 170 0.52 19.40 26.57
CA ILE A 170 1.95 19.66 26.78
C ILE A 170 2.38 20.93 26.05
N MET A 171 1.97 21.09 24.78
CA MET A 171 2.27 22.29 23.98
C MET A 171 1.61 23.54 24.57
N GLN A 172 0.38 23.42 25.09
CA GLN A 172 -0.30 24.52 25.79
C GLN A 172 0.49 24.99 27.01
N ARG A 173 1.03 24.06 27.81
CA ARG A 173 1.90 24.39 28.95
C ARG A 173 3.20 25.08 28.54
N ARG A 174 3.63 24.94 27.28
CA ARG A 174 4.82 25.58 26.68
C ARG A 174 4.51 26.91 26.00
N ASN A 175 3.27 27.43 26.10
CA ASN A 175 2.79 28.61 25.36
C ASN A 175 2.85 28.45 23.82
N GLU A 176 2.80 27.22 23.32
CA GLU A 176 2.72 26.93 21.89
C GLU A 176 1.25 26.82 21.44
N TYR A 177 0.96 27.16 20.17
CA TYR A 177 -0.38 27.07 19.59
C TYR A 177 -0.85 25.61 19.56
N SER A 178 -1.80 25.27 20.44
CA SER A 178 -2.16 23.87 20.76
C SER A 178 -3.67 23.60 20.77
N ARG A 179 -4.49 24.63 20.52
CA ARG A 179 -5.96 24.54 20.60
C ARG A 179 -6.53 23.50 19.62
N ASN A 180 -5.91 23.38 18.44
CA ASN A 180 -6.34 22.42 17.43
C ASN A 180 -6.07 20.98 17.87
N ASP A 181 -4.91 20.69 18.45
CA ASP A 181 -4.55 19.35 18.93
C ASP A 181 -5.45 18.91 20.09
N ILE A 182 -5.74 19.82 21.02
CA ILE A 182 -6.67 19.53 22.12
C ILE A 182 -8.07 19.20 21.57
N MET A 183 -8.58 20.01 20.65
CA MET A 183 -9.90 19.79 20.05
C MET A 183 -9.95 18.51 19.20
N ASN A 184 -8.92 18.26 18.39
CA ASN A 184 -8.79 17.06 17.58
C ASN A 184 -8.72 15.81 18.46
N GLY A 185 -7.91 15.83 19.52
CA GLY A 185 -7.81 14.72 20.46
C GLY A 185 -9.15 14.39 21.13
N LEU A 186 -9.90 15.42 21.57
CA LEU A 186 -11.25 15.24 22.12
C LEU A 186 -12.24 14.68 21.09
N LEU A 187 -12.23 15.20 19.86
CA LEU A 187 -13.09 14.71 18.79
C LEU A 187 -12.79 13.24 18.44
N ILE A 188 -11.51 12.85 18.39
CA ILE A 188 -11.10 11.47 18.15
C ILE A 188 -11.58 10.56 19.29
N ILE A 189 -11.43 10.99 20.56
CA ILE A 189 -11.91 10.25 21.73
C ILE A 189 -13.43 10.03 21.67
N VAL A 190 -14.20 11.09 21.40
CA VAL A 190 -15.66 10.99 21.26
C VAL A 190 -16.02 10.08 20.08
N GLY A 191 -15.33 10.22 18.95
CA GLY A 191 -15.47 9.35 17.79
C GLY A 191 -15.23 7.89 18.14
N ALA A 192 -14.19 7.57 18.90
CA ALA A 192 -13.89 6.21 19.33
C ALA A 192 -14.99 5.62 20.23
N VAL A 193 -15.52 6.41 21.16
CA VAL A 193 -16.65 5.98 22.00
C VAL A 193 -17.89 5.69 21.13
N LEU A 194 -18.20 6.58 20.19
CA LEU A 194 -19.30 6.37 19.24
C LEU A 194 -19.08 5.14 18.35
N MET A 195 -17.85 4.91 17.88
CA MET A 195 -17.49 3.71 17.12
C MET A 195 -17.75 2.44 17.94
N SER A 196 -17.37 2.41 19.22
CA SER A 196 -17.63 1.25 20.09
C SER A 196 -19.13 1.02 20.28
N LEU A 197 -19.92 2.07 20.51
CA LEU A 197 -21.38 1.98 20.70
C LEU A 197 -22.12 1.59 19.42
N LEU A 198 -21.68 2.08 18.26
CA LEU A 198 -22.34 1.92 16.96
C LEU A 198 -21.60 0.93 16.06
N TRP A 199 -21.00 -0.10 16.67
CA TRP A 199 -20.07 -0.96 15.93
C TRP A 199 -20.71 -1.71 14.76
N VAL A 200 -21.95 -2.17 14.94
CA VAL A 200 -22.74 -2.82 13.88
C VAL A 200 -22.96 -1.89 12.70
N PHE A 201 -23.24 -0.61 12.97
CA PHE A 201 -23.56 0.37 11.94
C PHE A 201 -22.34 0.67 11.06
N TYR A 202 -21.18 0.97 11.67
CA TYR A 202 -20.00 1.26 10.87
C TYR A 202 -19.44 0.00 10.19
N LEU A 203 -19.59 -1.19 10.80
CA LEU A 203 -19.25 -2.46 10.15
C LEU A 203 -20.11 -2.68 8.90
N ALA A 204 -21.41 -2.40 8.97
CA ALA A 204 -22.29 -2.48 7.80
C ALA A 204 -21.87 -1.51 6.69
N ILE A 205 -21.42 -0.29 7.05
CA ILE A 205 -20.86 0.67 6.08
C ILE A 205 -19.59 0.11 5.42
N ILE A 206 -18.67 -0.46 6.20
CA ILE A 206 -17.44 -1.08 5.67
C ILE A 206 -17.80 -2.22 4.69
N LEU A 207 -18.71 -3.11 5.08
CA LEU A 207 -19.14 -4.22 4.23
C LEU A 207 -19.82 -3.74 2.95
N LEU A 208 -20.61 -2.66 3.01
CA LEU A 208 -21.22 -2.04 1.83
C LEU A 208 -20.15 -1.48 0.87
N ILE A 209 -19.15 -0.76 1.40
CA ILE A 209 -18.03 -0.24 0.61
C ILE A 209 -17.27 -1.39 -0.04
N LEU A 210 -16.97 -2.45 0.72
CA LEU A 210 -16.30 -3.65 0.21
C LEU A 210 -17.14 -4.34 -0.87
N ALA A 211 -18.45 -4.46 -0.70
CA ALA A 211 -19.33 -5.05 -1.70
C ALA A 211 -19.27 -4.27 -3.03
N ILE A 212 -19.43 -2.95 -2.96
CA ILE A 212 -19.33 -2.07 -4.14
C ILE A 212 -17.97 -2.25 -4.81
N TRP A 213 -16.89 -2.26 -4.02
CA TRP A 213 -15.53 -2.42 -4.52
C TRP A 213 -15.31 -3.78 -5.21
N PHE A 214 -15.72 -4.87 -4.57
CA PHE A 214 -15.54 -6.22 -5.09
C PHE A 214 -16.35 -6.47 -6.36
N PHE A 215 -17.62 -6.07 -6.39
CA PHE A 215 -18.43 -6.18 -7.60
C PHE A 215 -17.93 -5.27 -8.72
N GLY A 216 -17.51 -4.04 -8.39
CA GLY A 216 -16.89 -3.13 -9.36
C GLY A 216 -15.65 -3.74 -9.99
N SER A 217 -14.73 -4.24 -9.15
CA SER A 217 -13.49 -4.91 -9.57
C SER A 217 -13.78 -6.13 -10.44
N ALA A 218 -14.76 -6.95 -10.05
CA ALA A 218 -15.18 -8.12 -10.81
C ALA A 218 -15.70 -7.75 -12.20
N VAL A 219 -16.62 -6.78 -12.27
CA VAL A 219 -17.20 -6.33 -13.55
C VAL A 219 -16.14 -5.78 -14.48
N VAL A 220 -15.27 -4.90 -13.99
CA VAL A 220 -14.19 -4.30 -14.79
C VAL A 220 -13.23 -5.38 -15.29
N THR A 221 -12.76 -6.25 -14.41
CA THR A 221 -11.76 -7.27 -14.75
C THR A 221 -12.32 -8.36 -15.66
N ILE A 222 -13.53 -8.87 -15.41
CA ILE A 222 -14.16 -9.89 -16.27
C ILE A 222 -14.46 -9.28 -17.64
N LYS A 223 -14.99 -8.05 -17.70
CA LYS A 223 -15.26 -7.37 -18.98
C LYS A 223 -13.97 -7.16 -19.79
N ARG A 224 -12.87 -6.82 -19.12
CA ARG A 224 -11.52 -6.74 -19.74
C ARG A 224 -11.13 -8.07 -20.37
N VAL A 225 -11.24 -9.15 -19.61
CA VAL A 225 -10.86 -10.49 -20.05
C VAL A 225 -11.68 -10.94 -21.27
N LEU A 226 -12.99 -10.69 -21.25
CA LEU A 226 -13.89 -11.04 -22.35
C LEU A 226 -13.61 -10.23 -23.63
N ARG A 227 -13.24 -8.95 -23.51
CA ARG A 227 -13.00 -8.05 -24.65
C ARG A 227 -11.61 -8.20 -25.24
N ASP A 228 -10.58 -8.20 -24.41
CA ASP A 228 -9.19 -8.01 -24.86
C ASP A 228 -8.40 -9.32 -24.94
N LYS A 229 -8.92 -10.40 -24.34
CA LYS A 229 -8.42 -11.78 -24.39
C LYS A 229 -6.90 -11.91 -24.25
N THR A 230 -6.17 -11.89 -25.36
CA THR A 230 -4.72 -12.11 -25.44
C THR A 230 -3.87 -10.86 -25.24
N LYS A 231 -4.45 -9.66 -25.28
CA LYS A 231 -3.72 -8.38 -25.14
C LYS A 231 -3.61 -7.88 -23.70
N ILE A 232 -3.72 -8.77 -22.73
CA ILE A 232 -3.73 -8.42 -21.30
C ILE A 232 -2.30 -8.61 -20.77
N PRO A 233 -1.63 -7.55 -20.28
CA PRO A 233 -0.23 -7.62 -19.84
C PRO A 233 0.02 -8.66 -18.74
N GLN A 234 -0.91 -8.76 -17.80
CA GLN A 234 -0.88 -9.71 -16.68
C GLN A 234 -1.24 -11.16 -17.08
N GLY A 235 -1.68 -11.37 -18.32
CA GLY A 235 -2.12 -12.66 -18.85
C GLY A 235 -3.60 -12.95 -18.58
N PHE A 236 -4.23 -13.65 -19.54
CA PHE A 236 -5.66 -13.99 -19.52
C PHE A 236 -6.10 -14.71 -18.24
N TRP A 237 -5.37 -15.74 -17.83
CA TRP A 237 -5.75 -16.60 -16.70
C TRP A 237 -5.69 -15.88 -15.36
N LEU A 238 -4.64 -15.08 -15.14
CA LEU A 238 -4.50 -14.31 -13.91
C LEU A 238 -5.64 -13.28 -13.80
N SER A 239 -5.91 -12.51 -14.87
CA SER A 239 -6.99 -11.55 -14.87
C SER A 239 -8.38 -12.20 -14.73
N MET A 240 -8.62 -13.36 -15.37
CA MET A 240 -9.88 -14.08 -15.16
C MET A 240 -10.03 -14.53 -13.70
N GLY A 241 -8.97 -15.09 -13.12
CA GLY A 241 -8.94 -15.51 -11.72
C GLY A 241 -9.22 -14.35 -10.76
N MET A 242 -8.64 -13.17 -11.00
CA MET A 242 -8.90 -11.97 -10.20
C MET A 242 -10.33 -11.47 -10.32
N GLY A 243 -10.90 -11.50 -11.53
CA GLY A 243 -12.29 -11.10 -11.76
C GLY A 243 -13.29 -12.04 -11.05
N LEU A 244 -13.09 -13.35 -11.19
CA LEU A 244 -13.91 -14.37 -10.52
C LEU A 244 -13.72 -14.36 -9.00
N GLY A 245 -12.48 -14.18 -8.53
CA GLY A 245 -12.17 -14.02 -7.12
C GLY A 245 -12.89 -12.82 -6.53
N SER A 246 -12.77 -11.65 -7.17
CA SER A 246 -13.48 -10.43 -6.74
C SER A 246 -15.01 -10.65 -6.72
N LEU A 247 -15.56 -11.39 -7.68
CA LEU A 247 -16.98 -11.72 -7.69
C LEU A 247 -17.37 -12.61 -6.50
N ALA A 248 -16.56 -13.61 -6.19
CA ALA A 248 -16.76 -14.48 -5.04
C ALA A 248 -16.69 -13.69 -3.71
N PHE A 249 -15.69 -12.82 -3.55
CA PHE A 249 -15.58 -11.92 -2.40
C PHE A 249 -16.78 -10.97 -2.29
N GLY A 250 -17.29 -10.44 -3.40
CA GLY A 250 -18.52 -9.65 -3.43
C GLY A 250 -19.78 -10.45 -3.08
N GLY A 251 -19.84 -11.74 -3.43
CA GLY A 251 -20.90 -12.63 -2.96
C GLY A 251 -20.84 -12.88 -1.46
N LEU A 252 -19.62 -13.09 -0.92
CA LEU A 252 -19.39 -13.33 0.50
C LEU A 252 -19.77 -12.12 1.37
N THR A 253 -19.58 -10.87 0.91
CA THR A 253 -20.02 -9.69 1.69
C THR A 253 -21.52 -9.71 2.02
N ILE A 254 -22.34 -10.32 1.16
CA ILE A 254 -23.80 -10.36 1.31
C ILE A 254 -24.24 -11.65 2.00
N ILE A 255 -23.71 -12.80 1.58
CA ILE A 255 -24.22 -14.12 1.97
C ILE A 255 -23.61 -14.58 3.30
N ALA A 256 -22.32 -14.31 3.51
CA ALA A 256 -21.57 -14.79 4.66
C ALA A 256 -20.49 -13.76 5.07
N PRO A 257 -20.89 -12.57 5.55
CA PRO A 257 -19.96 -11.50 5.88
C PRO A 257 -18.95 -11.89 6.97
N ASP A 258 -19.33 -12.78 7.89
CA ASP A 258 -18.41 -13.27 8.94
C ASP A 258 -17.24 -14.06 8.35
N ILE A 259 -17.51 -14.95 7.38
CA ILE A 259 -16.49 -15.73 6.67
C ILE A 259 -15.57 -14.78 5.87
N LEU A 260 -16.15 -13.76 5.22
CA LEU A 260 -15.36 -12.75 4.54
C LEU A 260 -14.39 -12.05 5.49
N LEU A 261 -14.89 -11.60 6.64
CA LEU A 261 -14.09 -10.90 7.63
C LEU A 261 -12.98 -11.79 8.19
N GLU A 262 -13.28 -13.07 8.47
CA GLU A 262 -12.27 -14.06 8.85
C GLU A 262 -11.17 -14.18 7.79
N ILE A 263 -11.52 -14.28 6.50
CA ILE A 263 -10.55 -14.35 5.41
C ILE A 263 -9.71 -13.06 5.35
N LEU A 264 -10.34 -11.88 5.40
CA LEU A 264 -9.63 -10.59 5.28
C LEU A 264 -8.70 -10.33 6.47
N VAL A 265 -9.17 -10.60 7.69
CA VAL A 265 -8.36 -10.49 8.91
C VAL A 265 -7.25 -11.53 8.91
N GLY A 266 -7.52 -12.76 8.43
CA GLY A 266 -6.51 -13.80 8.25
C GLY A 266 -5.42 -13.43 7.24
N ILE A 267 -5.79 -12.83 6.11
CA ILE A 267 -4.83 -12.28 5.13
C ILE A 267 -3.99 -11.18 5.77
N LEU A 268 -4.62 -10.25 6.50
CA LEU A 268 -3.90 -9.20 7.20
C LEU A 268 -2.92 -9.78 8.24
N ALA A 269 -3.35 -10.78 9.02
CA ALA A 269 -2.51 -11.50 9.97
C ALA A 269 -1.29 -12.13 9.28
N ALA A 270 -1.50 -12.76 8.12
CA ALA A 270 -0.42 -13.36 7.34
C ALA A 270 0.58 -12.30 6.83
N ILE A 271 0.10 -11.19 6.27
CA ILE A 271 0.97 -10.09 5.78
C ILE A 271 1.78 -9.49 6.94
N VAL A 272 1.12 -9.14 8.06
CA VAL A 272 1.79 -8.60 9.25
C VAL A 272 2.80 -9.61 9.79
N GLY A 273 2.48 -10.91 9.78
CA GLY A 273 3.36 -11.97 10.21
C GLY A 273 4.61 -12.11 9.33
N ILE A 274 4.45 -12.05 8.01
CA ILE A 274 5.57 -12.08 7.05
C ILE A 274 6.49 -10.87 7.25
N ILE A 275 5.93 -9.66 7.40
CA ILE A 275 6.71 -8.45 7.69
C ILE A 275 7.45 -8.59 9.02
N GLY A 276 6.74 -9.01 10.08
CA GLY A 276 7.32 -9.20 11.41
C GLY A 276 8.45 -10.22 11.42
N PHE A 277 8.28 -11.35 10.72
CA PHE A 277 9.31 -12.35 10.53
C PHE A 277 10.52 -11.78 9.78
N GLY A 278 10.30 -11.01 8.71
CA GLY A 278 11.37 -10.33 7.95
C GLY A 278 12.19 -9.39 8.84
N PHE A 279 11.53 -8.53 9.62
CA PHE A 279 12.19 -7.64 10.58
C PHE A 279 12.98 -8.40 11.65
N PHE A 280 12.41 -9.48 12.18
CA PHE A 280 13.08 -10.31 13.18
C PHE A 280 14.33 -10.97 12.61
N MET A 281 14.23 -11.61 11.44
CA MET A 281 15.34 -12.30 10.79
C MET A 281 16.46 -11.35 10.37
N ASP A 282 16.10 -10.17 9.86
CA ASP A 282 17.06 -9.15 9.50
C ASP A 282 17.79 -8.59 10.73
N GLY A 283 17.05 -8.25 11.80
CA GLY A 283 17.64 -7.85 13.08
C GLY A 283 18.54 -8.93 13.68
N TYR A 284 18.17 -10.20 13.58
CA TYR A 284 19.02 -11.32 14.00
C TYR A 284 20.30 -11.42 13.16
N GLY A 285 20.20 -11.25 11.84
CA GLY A 285 21.35 -11.23 10.92
C GLY A 285 22.33 -10.10 11.25
N LEU A 286 21.82 -8.89 11.51
CA LEU A 286 22.64 -7.74 11.93
C LEU A 286 23.37 -7.99 13.25
N ARG A 287 22.70 -8.61 14.23
CA ARG A 287 23.33 -8.99 15.50
C ARG A 287 24.48 -9.97 15.31
N ASN A 288 24.29 -10.97 14.44
CA ASN A 288 25.32 -11.97 14.15
C ASN A 288 26.52 -11.35 13.41
N ALA A 289 26.26 -10.47 12.45
CA ALA A 289 27.32 -9.72 11.76
C ALA A 289 28.14 -8.86 12.73
N GLU A 290 27.48 -8.16 13.66
CA GLU A 290 28.16 -7.38 14.71
C GLU A 290 29.11 -8.26 15.55
N HIS A 291 28.68 -9.47 15.92
CA HIS A 291 29.49 -10.40 16.71
C HIS A 291 30.77 -10.81 15.97
N LEU A 292 30.62 -11.26 14.71
CA LEU A 292 31.74 -11.70 13.88
C LEU A 292 32.76 -10.58 13.62
N MET A 293 32.29 -9.35 13.42
CA MET A 293 33.17 -8.19 13.24
C MET A 293 33.97 -7.84 14.50
N ARG A 294 33.35 -7.95 15.69
CA ARG A 294 34.05 -7.72 16.97
C ARG A 294 35.13 -8.76 17.23
N GLU A 295 34.86 -10.04 16.93
CA GLU A 295 35.85 -11.11 17.05
C GLU A 295 37.05 -10.88 16.13
N HIS A 296 36.80 -10.47 14.87
CA HIS A 296 37.87 -10.19 13.90
C HIS A 296 38.76 -9.02 14.33
N HIS A 297 38.18 -7.97 14.92
CA HIS A 297 38.93 -6.82 15.43
C HIS A 297 39.75 -7.11 16.69
N GLN A 298 39.35 -8.10 17.49
CA GLN A 298 40.12 -8.53 18.67
C GLN A 298 41.31 -9.42 18.30
N ILE A 299 41.24 -10.16 17.18
CA ILE A 299 42.34 -11.02 16.70
C ILE A 299 43.46 -10.20 16.03
N GLN A 300 43.18 -8.97 15.58
CA GLN A 300 44.16 -8.10 14.93
C GLN A 300 44.87 -7.11 15.88
N ARG A 301 44.63 -7.19 17.18
CA ARG A 301 45.35 -6.44 18.23
C ARG A 301 46.26 -7.37 19.02
#